data_AF-A0A2E3TSQ7-F1
#
_entry.id   AF-A0A2E3TSQ7-F1
#
_cell.length_a   1.000
_cell.length_b   1.000
_cell.length_c   1.000
_cell.angle_alpha   90.00
_cell.angle_beta   90.00
_cell.angle_gamma   90.00
#
_symmetry.space_group_name_H-M   'P 1'
#
loop_
_entity.id
_entity.type
_entity.pdbx_description
1 polymer ?
#
loop_
_entity_poly.entity_id
_entity_poly.type
_entity_poly.pdbx_seq_one_letter_code
_entity_poly.pdbx_strand_id
1 'polypeptide(L)'
;MKLIPINTQKRVNTQDSLGHGMDAVIMLVLFMLAGFGLDRLFGTTPLFMIVMVVVGAVGLFLKFKYRYEARMDELDEQRRAHTTETAAAQVAPADQEAAG
;
A
#
# COMPACT_ATOMS: atom_id res chain seq x y z
N MET A 1 33.81 8.31 5.47
CA MET A 1 32.36 8.07 5.62
C MET A 1 31.65 8.73 4.43
N LYS A 2 30.98 7.95 3.58
CA LYS A 2 30.30 8.48 2.38
C LYS A 2 28.94 9.02 2.82
N LEU A 3 28.71 10.32 2.66
CA LEU A 3 27.44 10.97 2.98
C LEU A 3 26.42 10.60 1.90
N ILE A 4 25.27 10.05 2.31
CA ILE A 4 24.13 9.84 1.43
C ILE A 4 23.51 11.23 1.20
N PRO A 5 23.40 11.71 -0.05
CA PRO A 5 22.70 12.97 -0.30
C PRO A 5 21.23 12.78 0.05
N ILE A 6 20.76 13.45 1.11
CA ILE A 6 19.35 13.44 1.50
C ILE A 6 18.60 14.20 0.41
N ASN A 7 17.86 13.46 -0.41
CA ASN A 7 17.00 14.04 -1.43
C ASN A 7 15.71 14.55 -0.77
N THR A 8 15.75 15.79 -0.30
CA THR A 8 14.67 16.52 0.40
C THR A 8 13.42 16.75 -0.47
N GLN A 9 13.46 16.47 -1.79
CA GLN A 9 12.34 16.71 -2.71
C GLN A 9 11.25 15.62 -2.68
N LYS A 10 11.45 14.50 -1.99
CA LYS A 10 10.42 13.46 -1.87
C LYS A 10 9.31 13.92 -0.92
N ARG A 11 8.37 14.72 -1.44
CA ARG A 11 7.15 15.11 -0.72
C ARG A 11 6.35 13.86 -0.37
N VAL A 12 6.00 13.72 0.90
CA VAL A 12 5.06 12.71 1.37
C VAL A 12 3.71 12.95 0.69
N ASN A 13 3.22 11.94 -0.03
CA ASN A 13 1.92 12.01 -0.70
C ASN A 13 0.80 11.80 0.33
N THR A 14 0.33 12.88 0.93
CA THR A 14 -0.74 12.86 1.96
C THR A 14 -2.09 12.43 1.40
N GLN A 15 -2.31 12.55 0.08
CA GLN A 15 -3.55 12.14 -0.57
C GLN A 15 -3.74 10.62 -0.49
N ASP A 16 -2.66 9.84 -0.55
CA ASP A 16 -2.70 8.40 -0.31
C ASP A 16 -3.17 8.12 1.12
N SER A 17 -2.61 8.75 2.14
CA SER A 17 -2.98 8.49 3.55
C SER A 17 -4.45 8.80 3.87
N LEU A 18 -4.98 9.89 3.32
CA LEU A 18 -6.36 10.31 3.56
C LEU A 18 -7.38 9.36 2.89
N GLY A 19 -7.09 8.91 1.66
CA GLY A 19 -7.92 7.96 0.94
C GLY A 19 -8.01 6.59 1.65
N HIS A 20 -6.90 6.13 2.24
CA HIS A 20 -6.87 4.89 3.01
C HIS A 20 -7.66 4.99 4.32
N GLY A 21 -7.68 6.15 4.98
CA GLY A 21 -8.45 6.38 6.21
C GLY A 21 -9.95 6.34 5.97
N MET A 22 -10.44 6.92 4.88
CA MET A 22 -11.87 6.94 4.57
C MET A 22 -12.41 5.55 4.25
N ASP A 23 -11.66 4.75 3.49
CA ASP A 23 -12.01 3.37 3.16
C ASP A 23 -12.11 2.49 4.43
N ALA A 24 -11.17 2.69 5.38
CA ALA A 24 -11.20 2.05 6.68
C ALA A 24 -12.47 2.38 7.49
N VAL A 25 -12.85 3.66 7.55
CA VAL A 25 -14.05 4.11 8.27
C VAL A 25 -15.31 3.54 7.62
N ILE A 26 -15.40 3.57 6.28
CA ILE A 26 -16.54 2.98 5.56
C ILE A 26 -16.67 1.50 5.89
N MET A 27 -15.59 0.73 5.84
CA MET A 27 -15.64 -0.69 6.21
C MET A 27 -16.03 -0.91 7.66
N LEU A 28 -15.47 -0.14 8.60
CA LEU A 28 -15.82 -0.26 10.01
C LEU A 28 -17.31 0.02 10.24
N VAL A 29 -17.85 1.08 9.62
CA VAL A 29 -19.27 1.42 9.71
C VAL A 29 -20.15 0.32 9.09
N LEU A 30 -19.76 -0.24 7.96
CA LEU A 30 -20.48 -1.36 7.33
C LEU A 30 -20.58 -2.56 8.25
N PHE A 31 -19.46 -3.00 8.84
CA PHE A 31 -19.46 -4.13 9.76
C PHE A 31 -20.21 -3.83 11.07
N MET A 32 -20.10 -2.61 11.59
CA MET A 32 -20.82 -2.20 12.79
C MET A 32 -22.33 -2.18 12.56
N LEU A 33 -22.81 -1.62 11.44
CA LEU A 33 -24.22 -1.61 11.08
C LEU A 33 -24.76 -3.02 10.82
N ALA A 34 -23.97 -3.88 10.18
CA ALA A 34 -24.35 -5.28 9.96
C ALA A 34 -24.51 -6.03 11.29
N GLY A 35 -23.55 -5.87 12.20
CA GLY A 35 -23.61 -6.46 13.54
C GLY A 35 -24.78 -5.91 14.36
N PHE A 36 -25.06 -4.61 14.26
CA PHE A 36 -26.21 -3.99 14.93
C PHE A 36 -27.54 -4.53 14.41
N GLY A 37 -27.67 -4.70 13.09
CA GLY A 37 -28.84 -5.31 12.48
C GLY A 37 -29.06 -6.74 12.96
N LEU A 38 -28.01 -7.56 12.99
CA LEU A 38 -28.06 -8.92 13.52
C LEU A 38 -28.47 -8.95 14.99
N ASP A 39 -27.84 -8.12 15.83
CA ASP A 39 -28.17 -8.00 17.24
C ASP A 39 -29.63 -7.61 17.47
N ARG A 40 -30.19 -6.74 16.62
CA ARG A 40 -31.59 -6.32 16.73
C ARG A 40 -32.59 -7.41 16.34
N LEU A 41 -32.22 -8.30 15.42
CA LEU A 41 -33.03 -9.44 14.97
C LEU A 41 -33.02 -10.57 16.00
N PHE A 42 -31.85 -10.89 16.57
CA PHE A 42 -31.67 -12.01 17.49
C PHE A 42 -31.77 -11.62 18.98
N GLY A 43 -31.85 -10.32 19.30
CA GLY A 43 -31.93 -9.83 20.67
C GLY A 43 -30.62 -9.99 21.46
N THR A 44 -29.50 -10.14 20.76
CA THR A 44 -28.18 -10.47 21.33
C THR A 44 -27.29 -9.24 21.56
N THR A 45 -27.82 -8.02 21.46
CA THR A 45 -27.05 -6.79 21.59
C THR A 45 -26.16 -6.80 22.84
N PRO A 46 -24.83 -6.64 22.74
CA PRO A 46 -24.03 -6.25 21.57
C PRO A 46 -23.11 -7.36 20.97
N LEU A 47 -23.51 -8.64 21.02
CA LEU A 47 -22.61 -9.75 20.67
C LEU A 47 -22.22 -9.76 19.18
N PHE A 48 -23.18 -9.70 18.26
CA PHE A 48 -22.87 -9.71 16.83
C PHE A 48 -22.20 -8.42 16.37
N MET A 49 -22.48 -7.27 17.00
CA MET A 49 -21.69 -6.05 16.78
C MET A 49 -20.21 -6.27 17.09
N ILE A 50 -19.88 -6.82 18.26
CA ILE A 50 -18.49 -7.05 18.65
C ILE A 50 -17.81 -8.01 17.66
N VAL A 51 -18.45 -9.13 17.35
CA VAL A 51 -17.91 -10.12 16.41
C VAL A 51 -17.69 -9.50 15.04
N MET A 52 -18.67 -8.77 14.50
CA MET A 52 -18.55 -8.14 13.18
C MET A 52 -17.47 -7.06 13.14
N VAL A 53 -17.31 -6.26 14.21
CA VAL A 53 -16.24 -5.27 14.28
C VAL A 53 -14.86 -5.93 14.30
N VAL A 54 -14.69 -7.03 15.04
CA VAL A 54 -13.44 -7.81 15.03
C VAL A 54 -13.15 -8.36 13.64
N VAL A 55 -14.15 -8.93 12.96
CA VAL A 55 -14.01 -9.41 11.58
C VAL A 55 -13.63 -8.26 10.63
N GLY A 56 -14.28 -7.10 10.78
CA GLY A 56 -13.97 -5.90 9.99
C GLY A 56 -12.54 -5.41 10.22
N ALA A 57 -12.06 -5.42 11.47
CA ALA A 57 -10.68 -5.05 11.81
C ALA A 57 -9.65 -6.01 11.18
N VAL A 58 -9.92 -7.32 11.23
CA VAL A 58 -9.06 -8.33 10.58
C VAL A 58 -9.07 -8.15 9.06
N GLY A 59 -10.24 -7.95 8.45
CA GLY A 59 -10.37 -7.70 7.01
C GLY A 59 -9.61 -6.45 6.57
N LEU A 60 -9.69 -5.38 7.35
CA LEU A 60 -8.97 -4.15 7.08
C LEU A 60 -7.45 -4.34 7.21
N PHE A 61 -7.00 -5.10 8.20
CA PHE A 61 -5.59 -5.45 8.36
C PHE A 61 -5.06 -6.25 7.16
N LEU A 62 -5.80 -7.26 6.71
CA LEU A 62 -5.45 -8.04 5.52
C LEU A 62 -5.38 -7.16 4.26
N LYS A 63 -6.35 -6.26 4.08
CA LYS A 63 -6.36 -5.30 2.97
C LYS A 63 -5.10 -4.43 2.98
N PHE A 64 -4.69 -3.93 4.14
CA PHE A 64 -3.46 -3.17 4.27
C PHE A 64 -2.21 -4.01 3.97
N LYS A 65 -2.16 -5.25 4.45
CA LYS A 65 -1.04 -6.18 4.15
C LYS A 65 -0.88 -6.39 2.65
N TYR A 66 -1.96 -6.76 1.95
CA TYR A 66 -1.89 -7.07 0.51
C TYR A 66 -1.60 -5.82 -0.33
N ARG A 67 -2.17 -4.66 0.02
CA ARG A 67 -1.82 -3.42 -0.69
C ARG A 67 -0.36 -3.04 -0.51
N TYR A 68 0.19 -3.23 0.68
CA TYR A 68 1.59 -2.92 0.94
C TYR A 68 2.52 -3.81 0.11
N GLU A 69 2.22 -5.10 0.04
CA GLU A 69 2.97 -6.06 -0.77
C GLU A 69 2.95 -5.68 -2.26
N ALA A 70 1.76 -5.41 -2.81
CA ALA A 70 1.62 -4.95 -4.20
C ALA A 70 2.41 -3.65 -4.49
N ARG A 71 2.47 -2.72 -3.52
CA ARG A 71 3.24 -1.47 -3.64
C ARG A 71 4.75 -1.74 -3.66
N MET A 72 5.23 -2.77 -2.95
CA MET A 72 6.65 -3.12 -2.93
C MET A 72 7.08 -3.81 -4.22
N ASP A 73 6.26 -4.71 -4.73
CA ASP A 73 6.51 -5.37 -6.02
C ASP A 73 6.65 -4.33 -7.15
N GLU A 74 5.76 -3.32 -7.17
CA GLU A 74 5.81 -2.21 -8.13
C GLU A 74 7.13 -1.41 -8.03
N LEU A 75 7.59 -1.12 -6.81
CA LEU A 75 8.85 -0.39 -6.59
C LEU A 75 10.08 -1.20 -6.99
N ASP A 76 10.04 -2.51 -6.81
CA ASP A 76 11.14 -3.40 -7.16
C ASP A 76 11.18 -3.66 -8.68
N GLU A 77 10.05 -3.65 -9.36
CA GLU A 77 9.98 -3.60 -10.83
C GLU A 77 10.55 -2.27 -11.37
N GLN A 78 10.14 -1.13 -10.81
CA GLN A 78 10.67 0.19 -11.21
C GLN A 78 12.20 0.27 -11.02
N ARG A 79 12.73 -0.30 -9.94
CA ARG A 79 14.18 -0.37 -9.71
C ARG A 79 14.91 -1.27 -10.71
N ARG A 80 14.33 -2.41 -11.08
CA ARG A 80 14.88 -3.29 -12.12
C ARG A 80 14.89 -2.61 -13.48
N ALA A 81 13.82 -1.90 -13.84
CA ALA A 81 13.72 -1.14 -15.07
C ALA A 81 14.81 -0.05 -15.16
N HIS A 82 14.95 0.80 -14.13
CA HIS A 82 15.97 1.85 -14.11
C HIS A 82 17.40 1.32 -14.11
N THR A 83 17.67 0.18 -13.47
CA THR A 83 18.99 -0.46 -13.50
C THR A 83 19.34 -0.94 -14.91
N THR A 84 18.35 -1.47 -15.64
CA THR A 84 18.51 -1.94 -17.01
C THR A 84 18.76 -0.78 -17.98
N GLU A 85 18.05 0.34 -17.83
CA GLU A 85 18.27 1.56 -18.61
C GLU A 85 19.67 2.16 -18.37
N THR A 86 20.11 2.20 -17.11
CA THR A 86 21.44 2.75 -16.75
C THR A 86 22.57 1.84 -17.27
N ALA A 87 22.37 0.53 -17.24
CA ALA A 87 23.32 -0.44 -17.78
C ALA A 87 23.40 -0.36 -19.32
N ALA A 88 22.26 -0.25 -20.03
CA ALA A 88 22.25 -0.10 -21.48
C ALA A 88 22.92 1.21 -21.96
N ALA A 89 22.74 2.31 -21.21
CA ALA A 89 23.39 3.58 -21.52
C ALA A 89 24.92 3.57 -21.30
N GLN A 90 25.45 2.70 -20.43
CA GLN A 90 26.89 2.59 -20.15
C GLN A 90 27.65 1.71 -21.15
N VAL A 91 26.98 0.83 -21.90
CA VAL A 91 27.63 -0.04 -22.90
C VAL A 91 27.77 0.66 -24.26
N ALA A 92 26.88 1.60 -24.59
CA ALA A 92 26.89 2.32 -25.87
C ALA A 92 28.14 3.18 -26.20
N PRO A 93 28.90 3.79 -25.27
CA PRO A 93 30.04 4.63 -25.65
C PRO A 93 31.32 3.84 -25.99
N ALA A 94 31.42 2.56 -25.62
CA ALA A 94 32.65 1.78 -25.86
C ALA A 94 32.75 1.25 -27.30
N ASP A 95 31.60 0.99 -27.94
CA ASP A 95 31.54 0.41 -29.29
C ASP A 95 31.84 1.45 -30.40
N GLN A 96 31.76 2.75 -30.07
CA GLN A 96 32.00 3.86 -31.00
C GLN A 96 33.48 4.24 -31.16
N GLU A 97 34.35 3.84 -30.23
CA GLU A 97 35.79 4.18 -30.25
C GLU A 97 36.64 3.11 -30.96
N ALA A 98 36.12 1.89 -31.16
CA ALA A 98 36.84 0.78 -31.81
C ALA A 98 36.68 0.71 -33.34
N ALA A 99 35.89 1.61 -33.94
CA ALA A 99 35.58 1.64 -35.38
C ALA A 99 36.08 2.90 -36.11
N GLY A 100 36.94 3.71 -35.47
CA GLY A 100 37.55 4.92 -36.03
C GLY A 100 38.99 4.72 -36.48
#